data_AF-A0A6J5WQ06-F1
#
_entry.id   AF-A0A6J5WQ06-F1
#
_cell.length_a   1.000
_cell.length_b   1.000
_cell.length_c   1.000
_cell.angle_alpha   90.00
_cell.angle_beta   90.00
_cell.angle_gamma   90.00
#
_symmetry.space_group_name_H-M   'P 1'
#
loop_
_entity.id
_entity.type
_entity.pdbx_description
1 polymer ?
#
loop_
_entity_poly.entity_id
_entity_poly.type
_entity_poly.pdbx_seq_one_letter_code
_entity_poly.pdbx_strand_id
1 'polypeptide(L)'
;MALETLLLKVKTAISHSFDAVRTSTHPHPNKPIRKSNVGVLAFEIAGLMSKLIHLWQALSDKNMIRLHNDSISLEGVRKIVSNDDAFLLSLACAELVENLRLLATAISSLSTKCQDPNLRAFHRLFLDFADSGRDPYNWVIGFKEMDTKNVKKLERYVTVTSTLYREMDELSVLESGLSKAWKYNECETNQSSSSMSSKEQKIVDLQQKIVWQRQEVKYLKDRSLWSRSFDTVTWVLERSIFAVLARTKLVFGIGQCPPSSLPRSLSASATVYPSDQTTCRFVSGPLKPAKSHHQQENVLTISKIWKILGFSSPTRSS
;
A
#
# COMPACT_ATOMS: atom_id res chain seq x y z
N MET A 1 -10.06 27.36 60.19
CA MET A 1 -9.47 28.65 59.75
C MET A 1 -8.21 28.49 58.88
N ALA A 2 -7.40 27.43 59.02
CA ALA A 2 -6.16 27.27 58.21
C ALA A 2 -6.35 26.76 56.76
N LEU A 3 -7.48 26.09 56.48
CA LEU A 3 -7.75 25.47 55.16
C LEU A 3 -8.22 26.50 54.12
N GLU A 4 -8.96 27.52 54.57
CA GLU A 4 -9.42 28.62 53.71
C GLU A 4 -8.27 29.53 53.26
N THR A 5 -7.27 29.74 54.12
CA THR A 5 -6.04 30.47 53.78
C THR A 5 -5.19 29.76 52.73
N LEU A 6 -5.26 28.42 52.65
CA LEU A 6 -4.55 27.64 51.62
C LEU A 6 -5.26 27.72 50.26
N LEU A 7 -6.60 27.64 50.25
CA LEU A 7 -7.40 27.77 49.03
C LEU A 7 -7.33 29.19 48.44
N LEU A 8 -7.31 30.23 49.30
CA LEU A 8 -7.13 31.61 48.84
C LEU A 8 -5.76 31.81 48.19
N LYS A 9 -4.68 31.26 48.77
CA LYS A 9 -3.33 31.37 48.19
C LYS A 9 -3.20 30.66 46.84
N VAL A 10 -3.79 29.48 46.68
CA VAL A 10 -3.81 28.76 45.39
C VAL A 10 -4.61 29.52 44.33
N LYS A 11 -5.73 30.14 44.70
CA LYS A 11 -6.55 30.92 43.78
C LYS A 11 -5.86 32.20 43.30
N THR A 12 -5.17 32.93 44.18
CA THR A 12 -4.34 34.07 43.78
C THR A 12 -3.10 33.64 42.98
N ALA A 13 -2.58 32.43 43.22
CA ALA A 13 -1.44 31.92 42.48
C ALA A 13 -1.76 31.65 41.00
N ILE A 14 -2.98 31.22 40.70
CA ILE A 14 -3.45 30.94 39.34
C ILE A 14 -3.85 32.23 38.61
N SER A 15 -4.34 33.25 39.34
CA SER A 15 -4.80 34.51 38.74
C SER A 15 -3.66 35.40 38.25
N HIS A 16 -2.48 35.37 38.88
CA HIS A 16 -1.35 36.23 38.48
C HIS A 16 -0.45 35.60 37.41
N SER A 17 -0.60 34.30 37.10
CA SER A 17 0.16 33.63 36.04
C SER A 17 -0.42 33.85 34.64
N PHE A 18 -1.58 34.49 34.51
CA PHE A 18 -2.30 34.59 33.24
C PHE A 18 -2.11 35.93 32.50
N ASP A 19 -1.58 36.97 33.14
CA ASP A 19 -1.49 38.33 32.56
C ASP A 19 -0.07 38.83 32.25
N ALA A 20 0.95 37.97 32.29
CA ALA A 20 2.32 38.33 31.91
C ALA A 20 2.64 37.93 30.45
N VAL A 21 1.82 38.31 29.48
CA VAL A 21 2.15 38.20 28.05
C VAL A 21 1.68 39.43 27.28
N ARG A 22 2.60 40.38 27.05
CA ARG A 22 2.77 41.13 25.78
C ARG A 22 3.84 42.22 25.95
N THR A 23 4.98 42.02 25.31
CA THR A 23 5.75 43.02 24.53
C THR A 23 7.11 42.42 24.15
N SER A 24 7.21 41.81 22.97
CA SER A 24 8.38 42.03 22.09
C SER A 24 8.06 41.53 20.68
N THR A 25 8.36 42.41 19.73
CA THR A 25 8.21 42.23 18.29
C THR A 25 9.45 41.54 17.75
N HIS A 26 9.40 40.23 17.48
CA HIS A 26 10.41 39.49 16.71
C HIS A 26 9.77 38.28 16.00
N PRO A 27 10.31 37.86 14.83
CA PRO A 27 9.59 37.05 13.85
C PRO A 27 9.34 35.63 14.35
N HIS A 28 8.15 35.11 14.05
CA HIS A 28 7.65 33.80 14.46
C HIS A 28 8.68 32.67 14.24
N PRO A 29 9.09 31.94 15.30
CA PRO A 29 9.70 30.64 15.11
C PRO A 29 8.59 29.66 14.68
N ASN A 30 8.87 28.90 13.62
CA ASN A 30 8.01 27.89 13.03
C ASN A 30 7.15 27.15 14.07
N LYS A 31 5.82 27.28 13.95
CA LYS A 31 4.90 26.34 14.60
C LYS A 31 5.36 24.92 14.20
N PRO A 32 5.58 23.99 15.15
CA PRO A 32 5.95 22.64 14.79
C PRO A 32 4.83 22.09 13.90
N ILE A 33 5.16 21.81 12.64
CA ILE A 33 4.24 21.16 11.70
C ILE A 33 3.85 19.85 12.36
N ARG A 34 2.62 19.79 12.86
CA ARG A 34 2.07 18.56 13.45
C ARG A 34 2.03 17.54 12.33
N LYS A 35 2.91 16.54 12.39
CA LYS A 35 2.87 15.39 11.48
C LYS A 35 1.48 14.77 11.64
N SER A 36 0.65 14.86 10.61
CA SER A 36 -0.66 14.21 10.65
C SER A 36 -0.44 12.70 10.51
N ASN A 37 -0.86 11.98 11.52
CA ASN A 37 -0.87 10.53 11.47
C ASN A 37 -2.10 10.07 10.69
N VAL A 38 -2.01 8.88 10.13
CA VAL A 38 -3.06 8.25 9.33
C VAL A 38 -4.37 8.06 10.11
N GLY A 39 -4.28 7.67 11.39
CA GLY A 39 -5.47 7.47 12.24
C GLY A 39 -6.42 6.40 11.71
N VAL A 40 -7.71 6.70 11.66
CA VAL A 40 -8.78 5.76 11.23
C VAL A 40 -8.58 5.25 9.80
N LEU A 41 -7.96 6.05 8.92
CA LEU A 41 -7.65 5.65 7.55
C LEU A 41 -6.69 4.45 7.47
N ALA A 42 -6.09 4.06 8.59
CA ALA A 42 -5.20 2.90 8.69
C ALA A 42 -5.85 1.63 8.17
N PHE A 43 -7.14 1.44 8.42
CA PHE A 43 -7.86 0.23 7.99
C PHE A 43 -8.07 0.19 6.48
N GLU A 44 -8.44 1.32 5.87
CA GLU A 44 -8.56 1.42 4.41
C GLU A 44 -7.21 1.21 3.73
N ILE A 45 -6.17 1.85 4.26
CA ILE A 45 -4.80 1.71 3.77
C ILE A 45 -4.30 0.28 3.91
N ALA A 46 -4.60 -0.42 5.01
CA ALA A 46 -4.28 -1.84 5.15
C ALA A 46 -4.97 -2.67 4.04
N GLY A 47 -6.21 -2.33 3.68
CA GLY A 47 -6.89 -2.90 2.52
C GLY A 47 -6.15 -2.63 1.20
N LEU A 48 -5.67 -1.40 0.97
CA LEU A 48 -4.86 -1.06 -0.20
C LEU A 48 -3.55 -1.85 -0.25
N MET A 49 -2.85 -1.96 0.90
CA MET A 49 -1.62 -2.75 1.02
C MET A 49 -1.86 -4.22 0.71
N SER A 50 -2.95 -4.80 1.20
CA SER A 50 -3.34 -6.18 0.92
C SER A 50 -3.58 -6.41 -0.58
N LYS A 51 -4.39 -5.55 -1.22
CA LYS A 51 -4.64 -5.62 -2.67
C LYS A 51 -3.34 -5.51 -3.48
N LEU A 52 -2.41 -4.66 -3.04
CA LEU A 52 -1.12 -4.48 -3.70
C LEU A 52 -0.23 -5.73 -3.58
N ILE A 53 -0.20 -6.37 -2.41
CA ILE A 53 0.48 -7.67 -2.22
C ILE A 53 -0.13 -8.71 -3.16
N HIS A 54 -1.46 -8.79 -3.23
CA HIS A 54 -2.14 -9.76 -4.10
C HIS A 54 -1.85 -9.53 -5.58
N LEU A 55 -1.86 -8.28 -6.06
CA LEU A 55 -1.47 -7.96 -7.44
C LEU A 55 -0.02 -8.34 -7.73
N TRP A 56 0.89 -8.03 -6.81
CA TRP A 56 2.28 -8.42 -6.95
C TRP A 56 2.43 -9.95 -7.04
N GLN A 57 1.74 -10.70 -6.19
CA GLN A 57 1.78 -12.16 -6.24
C GLN A 57 1.11 -12.73 -7.50
N ALA A 58 0.03 -12.12 -8.00
CA ALA A 58 -0.60 -12.52 -9.26
C ALA A 58 0.38 -12.45 -10.45
N LEU A 59 1.33 -11.51 -10.40
CA LEU A 59 2.39 -11.34 -11.40
C LEU A 59 3.66 -12.18 -11.15
N SER A 60 3.65 -13.05 -10.13
CA SER A 60 4.77 -13.98 -9.89
C SER A 60 4.89 -14.98 -11.04
N ASP A 61 6.12 -15.43 -11.35
CA ASP A 61 6.35 -16.40 -12.43
C ASP A 61 5.50 -17.66 -12.25
N LYS A 62 5.37 -18.14 -11.01
CA LYS A 62 4.51 -19.28 -10.67
C LYS A 62 3.05 -19.05 -11.07
N ASN A 63 2.49 -17.89 -10.72
CA ASN A 63 1.09 -17.60 -11.05
C ASN A 63 0.88 -17.29 -12.53
N MET A 64 1.87 -16.71 -13.21
CA MET A 64 1.82 -16.53 -14.66
C MET A 64 1.87 -17.86 -15.42
N ILE A 65 2.69 -18.81 -14.98
CA ILE A 65 2.71 -20.18 -15.53
C ILE A 65 1.35 -20.85 -15.32
N ARG A 66 0.75 -20.73 -14.12
CA ARG A 66 -0.58 -21.26 -13.83
C ARG A 66 -1.69 -20.60 -14.65
N LEU A 67 -1.62 -19.29 -14.87
CA LEU A 67 -2.56 -18.59 -15.74
C LEU A 67 -2.54 -19.20 -17.15
N HIS A 68 -1.34 -19.41 -17.69
CA HIS A 68 -1.17 -19.97 -19.03
C HIS A 68 -1.61 -21.45 -19.11
N ASN A 69 -1.21 -22.26 -18.13
CA ASN A 69 -1.36 -23.71 -18.18
C ASN A 69 -2.67 -24.24 -17.58
N ASP A 70 -3.32 -23.51 -16.68
CA ASP A 70 -4.51 -23.98 -15.96
C ASP A 70 -5.76 -23.17 -16.35
N SER A 71 -5.62 -21.88 -16.69
CA SER A 71 -6.76 -21.00 -16.99
C SER A 71 -6.98 -20.80 -18.49
N ILE A 72 -5.92 -20.43 -19.22
CA ILE A 72 -6.00 -20.13 -20.67
C ILE A 72 -6.09 -21.41 -21.51
N SER A 73 -5.43 -22.48 -21.08
CA SER A 73 -5.50 -23.79 -21.72
C SER A 73 -6.84 -24.50 -21.52
N LEU A 74 -7.68 -24.03 -20.57
CA LEU A 74 -8.90 -24.73 -20.19
C LEU A 74 -9.91 -24.69 -21.33
N GLU A 75 -10.36 -25.88 -21.75
CA GLU A 75 -11.27 -26.05 -22.87
C GLU A 75 -12.56 -25.22 -22.75
N GLY A 76 -13.09 -25.09 -21.52
CA GLY A 76 -14.27 -24.26 -21.26
C GLY A 76 -14.03 -22.78 -21.52
N VAL A 77 -12.87 -22.25 -21.14
CA VAL A 77 -12.50 -20.84 -21.40
C VAL A 77 -12.30 -20.62 -22.89
N ARG A 78 -11.63 -21.55 -23.57
CA ARG A 78 -11.41 -21.48 -25.03
C ARG A 78 -12.71 -21.46 -25.82
N LYS A 79 -13.66 -22.34 -25.46
CA LYS A 79 -14.96 -22.44 -26.12
C LYS A 79 -15.91 -21.26 -25.84
N ILE A 80 -15.92 -20.72 -24.62
CA ILE A 80 -16.88 -19.70 -24.20
C ILE A 80 -16.38 -18.28 -24.47
N VAL A 81 -15.08 -18.04 -24.29
CA VAL A 81 -14.50 -16.70 -24.34
C VAL A 81 -13.78 -16.46 -25.66
N SER A 82 -12.72 -17.22 -25.94
CA SER A 82 -11.94 -17.12 -27.18
C SER A 82 -10.93 -18.26 -27.31
N ASN A 83 -10.69 -18.74 -28.52
CA ASN A 83 -9.62 -19.71 -28.81
C ASN A 83 -8.23 -19.06 -28.96
N ASP A 84 -8.15 -17.72 -28.99
CA ASP A 84 -6.90 -16.98 -29.14
C ASP A 84 -6.25 -16.67 -27.79
N ASP A 85 -5.05 -17.22 -27.55
CA ASP A 85 -4.27 -17.04 -26.33
C ASP A 85 -3.86 -15.59 -26.12
N ALA A 86 -3.58 -14.87 -27.21
CA ALA A 86 -3.23 -13.46 -27.14
C ALA A 86 -4.42 -12.62 -26.65
N PHE A 87 -5.63 -12.91 -27.14
CA PHE A 87 -6.85 -12.30 -26.64
C PHE A 87 -7.09 -12.61 -25.17
N LEU A 88 -6.98 -13.88 -24.74
CA LEU A 88 -7.19 -14.26 -23.34
C LEU A 88 -6.16 -13.62 -22.39
N LEU A 89 -4.88 -13.54 -22.80
CA LEU A 89 -3.85 -12.82 -22.07
C LEU A 89 -4.13 -11.32 -22.02
N SER A 90 -4.61 -10.73 -23.11
CA SER A 90 -4.98 -9.30 -23.14
C SER A 90 -6.15 -8.99 -22.20
N LEU A 91 -7.11 -9.91 -22.07
CA LEU A 91 -8.23 -9.80 -21.13
C LEU A 91 -7.74 -9.86 -19.67
N ALA A 92 -6.89 -10.83 -19.34
CA ALA A 92 -6.28 -10.93 -18.02
C ALA A 92 -5.43 -9.69 -17.68
N CYS A 93 -4.71 -9.16 -18.69
CA CYS A 93 -3.95 -7.92 -18.54
C CYS A 93 -4.86 -6.72 -18.28
N ALA A 94 -5.95 -6.58 -19.03
CA ALA A 94 -6.90 -5.48 -18.87
C ALA A 94 -7.50 -5.47 -17.45
N GLU A 95 -7.90 -6.64 -16.92
CA GLU A 95 -8.38 -6.78 -15.54
C GLU A 95 -7.30 -6.35 -14.53
N LEU A 96 -6.05 -6.78 -14.72
CA LEU A 96 -4.97 -6.42 -13.82
C LEU A 96 -4.64 -4.91 -13.86
N VAL A 97 -4.64 -4.32 -15.05
CA VAL A 97 -4.41 -2.88 -15.26
C VAL A 97 -5.54 -2.05 -14.65
N GLU A 98 -6.78 -2.54 -14.70
CA GLU A 98 -7.92 -1.89 -14.05
C GLU A 98 -7.79 -1.91 -12.52
N ASN A 99 -7.44 -3.06 -11.93
CA ASN A 99 -7.15 -3.15 -10.50
C ASN A 99 -6.00 -2.22 -10.08
N LEU A 100 -4.96 -2.13 -10.91
CA LEU A 100 -3.84 -1.21 -10.70
C LEU A 100 -4.26 0.26 -10.77
N ARG A 101 -5.15 0.61 -11.70
CA ARG A 101 -5.73 1.97 -11.84
C ARG A 101 -6.51 2.37 -10.59
N LEU A 102 -7.33 1.47 -10.06
CA LEU A 102 -8.09 1.71 -8.82
C LEU A 102 -7.15 1.98 -7.64
N LEU A 103 -6.07 1.20 -7.50
CA LEU A 103 -5.05 1.44 -6.47
C LEU A 103 -4.31 2.77 -6.68
N ALA A 104 -3.90 3.07 -7.92
CA ALA A 104 -3.23 4.34 -8.23
C ALA A 104 -4.11 5.55 -7.91
N THR A 105 -5.42 5.43 -8.15
CA THR A 105 -6.38 6.48 -7.79
C THR A 105 -6.46 6.68 -6.27
N ALA A 106 -6.55 5.58 -5.51
CA ALA A 106 -6.60 5.64 -4.05
C ALA A 106 -5.30 6.20 -3.45
N ILE A 107 -4.14 5.77 -3.97
CA ILE A 107 -2.82 6.27 -3.54
C ILE A 107 -2.65 7.74 -3.93
N SER A 108 -3.13 8.16 -5.09
CA SER A 108 -3.15 9.58 -5.49
C SER A 108 -3.90 10.43 -4.47
N SER A 109 -5.13 10.02 -4.11
CA SER A 109 -5.92 10.70 -3.08
C SER A 109 -5.20 10.74 -1.73
N LEU A 110 -4.52 9.66 -1.34
CA LEU A 110 -3.71 9.59 -0.12
C LEU A 110 -2.50 10.54 -0.18
N SER A 111 -1.81 10.58 -1.32
CA SER A 111 -0.59 11.36 -1.53
C SER A 111 -0.82 12.86 -1.34
N THR A 112 -2.03 13.37 -1.63
CA THR A 112 -2.39 14.78 -1.39
C THR A 112 -2.24 15.23 0.06
N LYS A 113 -2.31 14.29 1.01
CA LYS A 113 -2.16 14.53 2.46
C LYS A 113 -0.69 14.50 2.92
N CYS A 114 0.25 14.15 2.04
CA CYS A 114 1.67 14.10 2.34
C CYS A 114 2.28 15.50 2.43
N GLN A 115 3.32 15.64 3.26
CA GLN A 115 4.10 16.87 3.38
C GLN A 115 5.17 16.96 2.29
N ASP A 116 5.75 15.82 1.91
CA ASP A 116 6.76 15.76 0.84
C ASP A 116 6.15 16.13 -0.52
N PRO A 117 6.68 17.16 -1.21
CA PRO A 117 6.20 17.55 -2.54
C PRO A 117 6.38 16.45 -3.60
N ASN A 118 7.38 15.56 -3.46
CA ASN A 118 7.61 14.47 -4.40
C ASN A 118 6.51 13.42 -4.31
N LEU A 119 6.10 13.06 -3.09
CA LEU A 119 4.96 12.17 -2.83
C LEU A 119 3.67 12.80 -3.37
N ARG A 120 3.43 14.09 -3.11
CA ARG A 120 2.24 14.79 -3.67
C ARG A 120 2.20 14.81 -5.20
N ALA A 121 3.35 14.69 -5.87
CA ALA A 121 3.44 14.60 -7.32
C ALA A 121 3.19 13.18 -7.88
N PHE A 122 2.91 12.19 -7.02
CA PHE A 122 2.74 10.79 -7.39
C PHE A 122 1.87 10.58 -8.63
N HIS A 123 0.68 11.16 -8.67
CA HIS A 123 -0.27 10.91 -9.77
C HIS A 123 0.35 11.22 -11.14
N ARG A 124 1.00 12.37 -11.26
CA ARG A 124 1.69 12.78 -12.49
C ARG A 124 2.85 11.85 -12.80
N LEU A 125 3.69 11.55 -11.80
CA LEU A 125 4.86 10.69 -11.99
C LEU A 125 4.48 9.26 -12.40
N PHE A 126 3.40 8.74 -11.83
CA PHE A 126 2.90 7.41 -12.14
C PHE A 126 2.33 7.33 -13.56
N LEU A 127 1.58 8.35 -14.01
CA LEU A 127 1.12 8.46 -15.39
C LEU A 127 2.29 8.59 -16.37
N ASP A 128 3.25 9.46 -16.08
CA ASP A 128 4.45 9.65 -16.90
C ASP A 128 5.24 8.34 -17.05
N PHE A 129 5.38 7.58 -15.97
CA PHE A 129 6.03 6.26 -15.98
C PHE A 129 5.21 5.22 -16.75
N ALA A 130 3.88 5.23 -16.63
CA ALA A 130 3.01 4.34 -17.38
C ALA A 130 3.07 4.59 -18.89
N ASP A 131 3.16 5.85 -19.31
CA ASP A 131 3.22 6.23 -20.72
C ASP A 131 4.63 6.07 -21.31
N SER A 132 5.66 6.55 -20.60
CA SER A 132 7.03 6.62 -21.15
C SER A 132 7.94 5.48 -20.71
N GLY A 133 7.61 4.76 -19.65
CA GLY A 133 8.48 3.76 -19.03
C GLY A 133 9.70 4.35 -18.30
N ARG A 134 9.90 5.66 -18.32
CA ARG A 134 11.05 6.31 -17.68
C ARG A 134 10.78 6.54 -16.21
N ASP A 135 11.75 6.15 -15.39
CA ASP A 135 11.75 6.39 -13.96
C ASP A 135 12.98 7.22 -13.55
N PRO A 136 12.97 8.54 -13.80
CA PRO A 136 14.12 9.40 -13.51
C PRO A 136 14.43 9.52 -12.02
N TYR A 137 13.49 9.13 -11.15
CA TYR A 137 13.61 9.25 -9.70
C TYR A 137 13.89 7.90 -9.01
N ASN A 138 14.04 6.81 -9.76
CA ASN A 138 14.28 5.46 -9.24
C ASN A 138 13.23 5.04 -8.17
N TRP A 139 11.95 5.28 -8.46
CA TRP A 139 10.82 4.77 -7.67
C TRP A 139 10.66 3.26 -7.79
N VAL A 140 10.96 2.70 -8.96
CA VAL A 140 10.92 1.28 -9.23
C VAL A 140 12.04 0.61 -8.44
N ILE A 141 11.63 -0.28 -7.54
CA ILE A 141 12.52 -1.15 -6.80
C ILE A 141 12.69 -2.47 -7.55
N GLY A 142 13.86 -3.09 -7.41
CA GLY A 142 14.12 -4.41 -8.02
C GLY A 142 13.19 -5.48 -7.44
N PHE A 143 12.83 -6.47 -8.25
CA PHE A 143 11.87 -7.53 -7.87
C PHE A 143 12.28 -8.25 -6.57
N LYS A 144 13.56 -8.59 -6.42
CA LYS A 144 14.08 -9.20 -5.19
C LYS A 144 13.90 -8.30 -3.96
N GLU A 145 14.08 -6.99 -4.10
CA GLU A 145 13.87 -6.04 -3.00
C GLU A 145 12.38 -5.86 -2.69
N MET A 146 11.52 -5.86 -3.72
CA MET A 146 10.07 -5.88 -3.54
C MET A 146 9.64 -7.09 -2.72
N ASP A 147 10.02 -8.31 -3.12
CA ASP A 147 9.69 -9.56 -2.42
C ASP A 147 10.23 -9.64 -0.99
N THR A 148 11.50 -9.30 -0.80
CA THR A 148 12.17 -9.57 0.48
C THR A 148 11.97 -8.48 1.53
N LYS A 149 11.79 -7.22 1.11
CA LYS A 149 11.67 -6.07 2.02
C LYS A 149 10.29 -5.45 2.01
N ASN A 150 9.79 -5.06 0.84
CA ASN A 150 8.56 -4.26 0.76
C ASN A 150 7.31 -5.09 1.01
N VAL A 151 7.20 -6.28 0.41
CA VAL A 151 6.08 -7.21 0.68
C VAL A 151 6.01 -7.56 2.16
N LYS A 152 7.13 -7.97 2.78
CA LYS A 152 7.16 -8.25 4.23
C LYS A 152 6.76 -7.05 5.09
N LYS A 153 7.13 -5.84 4.67
CA LYS A 153 6.75 -4.60 5.37
C LYS A 153 5.25 -4.33 5.24
N LEU A 154 4.69 -4.48 4.04
CA LEU A 154 3.25 -4.36 3.78
C LEU A 154 2.48 -5.40 4.60
N GLU A 155 2.88 -6.68 4.54
CA GLU A 155 2.28 -7.78 5.30
C GLU A 155 2.27 -7.49 6.80
N ARG A 156 3.40 -7.06 7.36
CA ARG A 156 3.48 -6.67 8.77
C ARG A 156 2.50 -5.56 9.11
N TYR A 157 2.37 -4.52 8.28
CA TYR A 157 1.40 -3.46 8.52
C TYR A 157 -0.04 -3.96 8.44
N VAL A 158 -0.35 -4.80 7.45
CA VAL A 158 -1.67 -5.43 7.30
C VAL A 158 -2.01 -6.27 8.53
N THR A 159 -1.11 -7.17 8.95
CA THR A 159 -1.32 -8.03 10.12
C THR A 159 -1.54 -7.23 11.39
N VAL A 160 -0.63 -6.31 11.74
CA VAL A 160 -0.75 -5.52 12.99
C VAL A 160 -2.00 -4.64 12.98
N THR A 161 -2.37 -4.07 11.83
CA THR A 161 -3.57 -3.23 11.70
C THR A 161 -4.86 -4.07 11.74
N SER A 162 -4.85 -5.29 11.21
CA SER A 162 -5.95 -6.24 11.35
C SER A 162 -6.13 -6.71 12.79
N THR A 163 -5.03 -6.98 13.50
CA THR A 163 -5.07 -7.29 14.94
C THR A 163 -5.64 -6.10 15.71
N LEU A 164 -5.19 -4.87 15.43
CA LEU A 164 -5.76 -3.67 16.04
C LEU A 164 -7.28 -3.58 15.86
N TYR A 165 -7.79 -3.85 14.65
CA TYR A 165 -9.22 -3.83 14.38
C TYR A 165 -9.98 -4.83 15.27
N ARG A 166 -9.49 -6.06 15.35
CA ARG A 166 -10.08 -7.12 16.20
C ARG A 166 -10.04 -6.76 17.68
N GLU A 167 -8.91 -6.27 18.19
CA GLU A 167 -8.78 -5.91 19.62
C GLU A 167 -9.64 -4.69 19.99
N MET A 168 -9.87 -3.76 19.05
CA MET A 168 -10.80 -2.64 19.22
C MET A 168 -12.26 -3.11 19.26
N ASP A 169 -12.62 -4.09 18.43
CA ASP A 169 -13.95 -4.71 18.45
C ASP A 169 -14.18 -5.48 19.76
N GLU A 170 -13.21 -6.28 20.20
CA GLU A 170 -13.29 -6.98 21.50
C GLU A 170 -13.44 -5.98 22.66
N LEU A 171 -12.72 -4.85 22.63
CA LEU A 171 -12.88 -3.80 23.63
C LEU A 171 -14.33 -3.26 23.67
N SER A 172 -14.92 -3.00 22.50
CA SER A 172 -16.31 -2.53 22.37
C SER A 172 -17.31 -3.55 22.95
N VAL A 173 -17.08 -4.84 22.67
CA VAL A 173 -17.89 -5.94 23.22
C VAL A 173 -17.78 -6.01 24.75
N LEU A 174 -16.57 -5.88 25.29
CA LEU A 174 -16.34 -5.88 26.75
C LEU A 174 -16.99 -4.68 27.44
N GLU A 175 -16.87 -3.48 26.88
CA GLU A 175 -17.50 -2.26 27.41
C GLU A 175 -19.04 -2.37 27.39
N SER A 176 -19.59 -2.92 26.31
CA SER A 176 -21.02 -3.21 26.18
C SER A 176 -21.47 -4.27 27.19
N GLY A 177 -20.65 -5.30 27.42
CA GLY A 177 -20.88 -6.35 28.41
C GLY A 177 -20.91 -5.81 29.85
N LEU A 178 -19.95 -4.95 30.21
CA LEU A 178 -19.93 -4.27 31.51
C LEU A 178 -21.17 -3.40 31.71
N SER A 179 -21.54 -2.62 30.68
CA SER A 179 -22.74 -1.76 30.72
C SER A 179 -24.03 -2.56 30.95
N LYS A 180 -24.14 -3.75 30.36
CA LYS A 180 -25.26 -4.67 30.59
C LYS A 180 -25.22 -5.25 32.01
N ALA A 181 -24.05 -5.69 32.47
CA ALA A 181 -23.89 -6.25 33.82
C ALA A 181 -24.32 -5.28 34.92
N TRP A 182 -24.02 -3.98 34.77
CA TRP A 182 -24.50 -2.94 35.69
C TRP A 182 -26.02 -2.79 35.68
N LYS A 183 -26.65 -2.74 34.50
CA LYS A 183 -28.12 -2.65 34.38
C LYS A 183 -28.84 -3.83 35.03
N TYR A 184 -28.33 -5.05 34.86
CA TYR A 184 -28.92 -6.22 35.49
C TYR A 184 -28.75 -6.22 37.02
N ASN A 185 -27.62 -5.74 37.53
CA ASN A 185 -27.38 -5.64 38.97
C ASN A 185 -28.34 -4.62 39.64
N GLU A 186 -28.57 -3.47 39.00
CA GLU A 186 -29.51 -2.44 39.49
C GLU A 186 -30.98 -2.90 39.50
N CYS A 187 -31.39 -3.76 38.57
CA CYS A 187 -32.74 -4.35 38.56
C CYS A 187 -32.94 -5.49 39.58
N GLU A 188 -31.88 -6.22 39.95
CA GLU A 188 -31.95 -7.41 40.83
C GLU A 188 -31.66 -7.12 42.32
N THR A 189 -31.30 -5.89 42.69
CA THR A 189 -30.90 -5.53 44.07
C THR A 189 -31.99 -5.76 45.13
N ASN A 190 -33.22 -6.11 44.71
CA ASN A 190 -34.35 -6.38 45.59
C ASN A 190 -34.43 -7.83 46.12
N GLN A 191 -33.59 -8.78 45.66
CA GLN A 191 -33.66 -10.18 46.09
C GLN A 191 -32.27 -10.81 46.33
N SER A 192 -32.07 -11.26 47.58
CA SER A 192 -31.02 -12.14 48.14
C SER A 192 -29.54 -11.69 48.17
N SER A 193 -29.02 -11.58 49.41
CA SER A 193 -27.69 -11.07 49.78
C SER A 193 -26.50 -11.98 49.50
N SER A 194 -26.68 -13.30 49.32
CA SER A 194 -25.55 -14.23 49.07
C SER A 194 -25.11 -14.29 47.61
N SER A 195 -25.96 -13.91 46.65
CA SER A 195 -25.63 -13.88 45.21
C SER A 195 -24.88 -12.61 44.77
N MET A 196 -24.89 -11.58 45.63
CA MET A 196 -24.41 -10.24 45.33
C MET A 196 -22.87 -10.19 45.24
N SER A 197 -22.17 -10.82 46.19
CA SER A 197 -20.70 -10.86 46.22
C SER A 197 -20.08 -11.53 44.97
N SER A 198 -20.68 -12.60 44.45
CA SER A 198 -20.18 -13.27 43.23
C SER A 198 -20.40 -12.44 41.96
N LYS A 199 -21.50 -11.68 41.88
CA LYS A 199 -21.81 -10.78 40.75
C LYS A 199 -20.91 -9.54 40.79
N GLU A 200 -20.69 -8.97 41.95
CA GLU A 200 -19.75 -7.86 42.17
C GLU A 200 -18.32 -8.26 41.76
N GLN A 201 -17.87 -9.45 42.15
CA GLN A 201 -16.55 -9.96 41.73
C GLN A 201 -16.43 -10.05 40.20
N LYS A 202 -17.46 -10.58 39.51
CA LYS A 202 -17.47 -10.65 38.03
C LYS A 202 -17.41 -9.26 37.38
N ILE A 203 -18.04 -8.26 37.98
CA ILE A 203 -17.98 -6.87 37.49
C ILE A 203 -16.56 -6.32 37.63
N VAL A 204 -15.91 -6.54 38.77
CA VAL A 204 -14.52 -6.11 39.02
C VAL A 204 -13.56 -6.81 38.04
N ASP A 205 -13.72 -8.12 37.82
CA ASP A 205 -12.90 -8.87 36.87
C ASP A 205 -13.07 -8.35 35.43
N LEU A 206 -14.30 -8.03 35.02
CA LEU A 206 -14.58 -7.43 33.71
C LEU A 206 -13.95 -6.04 33.56
N GLN A 207 -14.01 -5.21 34.60
CA GLN A 207 -13.34 -3.90 34.60
C GLN A 207 -11.83 -4.04 34.43
N GLN A 208 -11.21 -4.98 35.15
CA GLN A 208 -9.79 -5.27 35.01
C GLN A 208 -9.45 -5.73 33.59
N LYS A 209 -10.26 -6.61 33.00
CA LYS A 209 -10.06 -7.04 31.59
C LYS A 209 -10.14 -5.87 30.62
N ILE A 210 -11.08 -4.94 30.80
CA ILE A 210 -11.19 -3.73 29.97
C ILE A 210 -9.93 -2.87 30.07
N VAL A 211 -9.37 -2.68 31.27
CA VAL A 211 -8.13 -1.91 31.45
C VAL A 211 -6.98 -2.54 30.68
N TRP A 212 -6.81 -3.86 30.78
CA TRP A 212 -5.81 -4.59 30.00
C TRP A 212 -6.02 -4.45 28.50
N GLN A 213 -7.27 -4.61 28.04
CA GLN A 213 -7.61 -4.52 26.63
C GLN A 213 -7.36 -3.11 26.06
N ARG A 214 -7.65 -2.04 26.83
CA ARG A 214 -7.32 -0.66 26.44
C ARG A 214 -5.83 -0.47 26.25
N GLN A 215 -5.00 -1.08 27.11
CA GLN A 215 -3.56 -0.98 27.01
C GLN A 215 -3.03 -1.72 25.78
N GLU A 216 -3.59 -2.89 25.46
CA GLU A 216 -3.25 -3.63 24.23
C GLU A 216 -3.63 -2.84 22.97
N VAL A 217 -4.84 -2.27 22.92
CA VAL A 217 -5.25 -1.39 21.82
C VAL A 217 -4.31 -0.20 21.66
N LYS A 218 -3.86 0.41 22.77
CA LYS A 218 -2.89 1.51 22.72
C LYS A 218 -1.56 1.05 22.14
N TYR A 219 -1.03 -0.08 22.60
CA TYR A 219 0.19 -0.68 22.07
C TYR A 219 0.09 -0.99 20.57
N LEU A 220 -1.03 -1.55 20.12
CA LEU A 220 -1.27 -1.85 18.72
C LEU A 220 -1.41 -0.59 17.86
N LYS A 221 -2.01 0.49 18.37
CA LYS A 221 -2.07 1.79 17.67
C LYS A 221 -0.66 2.33 17.40
N ASP A 222 0.27 2.20 18.34
CA ASP A 222 1.65 2.68 18.19
C ASP A 222 2.46 1.84 17.17
N ARG A 223 2.11 0.56 16.99
CA ARG A 223 2.79 -0.35 16.06
C ARG A 223 2.16 -0.42 14.66
N SER A 224 0.85 -0.27 14.57
CA SER A 224 0.07 -0.32 13.32
C SER A 224 0.26 0.92 12.44
N LEU A 225 -0.51 0.98 11.34
CA LEU A 225 -0.59 2.15 10.48
C LEU A 225 -1.21 3.38 11.17
N TRP A 226 -1.98 3.19 12.25
CA TRP A 226 -2.71 4.26 12.93
C TRP A 226 -1.82 5.44 13.35
N SER A 227 -0.63 5.14 13.86
CA SER A 227 0.35 6.13 14.34
C SER A 227 1.42 6.51 13.30
N ARG A 228 1.31 6.01 12.06
CA ARG A 228 2.27 6.34 10.99
C ARG A 228 1.89 7.63 10.31
N SER A 229 2.89 8.37 9.81
CA SER A 229 2.66 9.54 8.98
C SER A 229 2.20 9.14 7.57
N PHE A 230 1.43 10.01 6.93
CA PHE A 230 1.06 9.85 5.52
C PHE A 230 2.28 9.65 4.63
N ASP A 231 3.36 10.41 4.85
CA ASP A 231 4.58 10.30 4.05
C ASP A 231 5.18 8.88 4.08
N THR A 232 5.29 8.29 5.28
CA THR A 232 5.91 6.96 5.46
C THR A 232 5.10 5.88 4.76
N VAL A 233 3.78 5.98 4.88
CA VAL A 233 2.84 5.00 4.35
C VAL A 233 2.75 5.11 2.83
N THR A 234 2.60 6.34 2.33
CA THR A 234 2.48 6.63 0.91
C THR A 234 3.78 6.24 0.20
N TRP A 235 4.95 6.56 0.74
CA TRP A 235 6.23 6.13 0.18
C TRP A 235 6.34 4.62 -0.07
N VAL A 236 5.88 3.79 0.87
CA VAL A 236 5.89 2.33 0.71
C VAL A 236 4.90 1.90 -0.37
N LEU A 237 3.70 2.50 -0.38
CA LEU A 237 2.66 2.21 -1.38
C LEU A 237 3.10 2.61 -2.80
N GLU A 238 3.69 3.78 -2.96
CA GLU A 238 4.18 4.28 -4.23
C GLU A 238 5.24 3.34 -4.82
N ARG A 239 6.27 3.01 -4.05
CA ARG A 239 7.30 2.07 -4.55
C ARG A 239 6.73 0.72 -4.97
N SER A 240 5.80 0.20 -4.19
CA SER A 240 5.16 -1.06 -4.49
C SER A 240 4.27 -0.97 -5.75
N ILE A 241 3.52 0.12 -5.96
CA ILE A 241 2.68 0.26 -7.16
C ILE A 241 3.52 0.52 -8.43
N PHE A 242 4.62 1.27 -8.34
CA PHE A 242 5.59 1.40 -9.44
C PHE A 242 6.21 0.04 -9.81
N ALA A 243 6.59 -0.77 -8.82
CA ALA A 243 7.11 -2.11 -9.06
C ALA A 243 6.07 -3.05 -9.70
N VAL A 244 4.81 -3.01 -9.24
CA VAL A 244 3.71 -3.77 -9.86
C VAL A 244 3.53 -3.35 -11.32
N LEU A 245 3.44 -2.05 -11.62
CA LEU A 245 3.31 -1.55 -12.99
C LEU A 245 4.48 -1.96 -13.89
N ALA A 246 5.71 -1.85 -13.40
CA ALA A 246 6.90 -2.28 -14.12
C ALA A 246 6.85 -3.78 -14.44
N ARG A 247 6.43 -4.59 -13.48
CA ARG A 247 6.29 -6.04 -13.65
C ARG A 247 5.15 -6.39 -14.60
N THR A 248 4.01 -5.70 -14.54
CA THR A 248 2.91 -5.85 -15.50
C THR A 248 3.39 -5.61 -16.92
N LYS A 249 4.11 -4.50 -17.16
CA LYS A 249 4.68 -4.20 -18.48
C LYS A 249 5.60 -5.32 -18.98
N LEU A 250 6.45 -5.85 -18.09
CA LEU A 250 7.37 -6.93 -18.42
C LEU A 250 6.63 -8.24 -18.76
N VAL A 251 5.66 -8.64 -17.93
CA VAL A 251 4.93 -9.90 -18.07
C VAL A 251 4.08 -9.94 -19.34
N PHE A 252 3.42 -8.83 -19.68
CA PHE A 252 2.51 -8.75 -20.80
C PHE A 252 3.15 -8.13 -22.07
N GLY A 253 4.45 -7.83 -22.05
CA GLY A 253 5.16 -7.25 -23.19
C GLY A 253 4.69 -5.85 -23.60
N ILE A 254 4.13 -5.07 -22.67
CA ILE A 254 3.54 -3.77 -22.97
C ILE A 254 4.61 -2.68 -22.99
N GLY A 255 4.84 -2.10 -24.17
CA GLY A 255 5.71 -0.95 -24.38
C GLY A 255 7.15 -1.26 -23.98
N GLN A 256 7.97 -1.69 -24.94
CA GLN A 256 9.36 -2.09 -24.74
C GLN A 256 10.10 -1.13 -23.79
N CYS A 257 10.30 -1.57 -22.56
CA CYS A 257 11.26 -0.97 -21.65
C CYS A 257 12.60 -1.66 -21.95
N PRO A 258 13.65 -0.95 -22.39
CA PRO A 258 14.98 -1.55 -22.47
C PRO A 258 15.29 -2.12 -21.08
N PRO A 259 15.75 -3.38 -20.97
CA PRO A 259 16.04 -3.95 -19.67
C PRO A 259 17.10 -3.09 -18.99
N SER A 260 16.74 -2.44 -17.89
CA SER A 260 17.72 -1.86 -16.96
C SER A 260 18.51 -3.04 -16.37
N SER A 261 19.66 -3.31 -16.99
CA SER A 261 20.73 -4.18 -16.51
C SER A 261 20.26 -5.49 -15.86
N LEU A 262 19.97 -6.50 -16.68
CA LEU A 262 20.24 -7.87 -16.24
C LEU A 262 21.74 -7.98 -15.96
N PRO A 263 22.19 -8.55 -14.83
CA PRO A 263 23.57 -8.97 -14.71
C PRO A 263 23.77 -10.06 -15.76
N ARG A 264 24.46 -9.70 -16.84
CA ARG A 264 25.04 -10.64 -17.79
C ARG A 264 25.82 -11.65 -16.96
N SER A 265 25.32 -12.88 -16.88
CA SER A 265 26.02 -14.01 -16.28
C SER A 265 27.35 -14.15 -17.02
N LEU A 266 28.42 -13.68 -16.37
CA LEU A 266 29.79 -14.00 -16.73
C LEU A 266 30.05 -15.42 -16.22
N SER A 267 29.90 -16.40 -17.10
CA SER A 267 30.72 -17.60 -17.04
C SER A 267 31.45 -17.73 -18.37
N ALA A 268 32.59 -17.05 -18.43
CA ALA A 268 33.67 -17.44 -19.32
C ALA A 268 34.27 -18.75 -18.79
N SER A 269 34.44 -19.73 -19.66
CA SER A 269 35.52 -20.69 -19.58
C SER A 269 35.84 -21.14 -20.99
N ALA A 270 36.84 -20.47 -21.55
CA ALA A 270 37.54 -20.86 -22.76
C ALA A 270 38.85 -21.53 -22.33
N THR A 271 39.05 -22.78 -22.74
CA THR A 271 40.37 -23.38 -23.05
C THR A 271 40.14 -24.79 -23.58
N VAL A 272 40.33 -25.04 -24.89
CA VAL A 272 41.20 -26.10 -25.46
C VAL A 272 41.61 -25.66 -26.88
N TYR A 273 42.87 -25.94 -27.19
CA TYR A 273 43.76 -25.62 -28.32
C TYR A 273 43.25 -25.93 -29.76
N PRO A 274 43.96 -25.43 -30.82
CA PRO A 274 43.56 -25.51 -32.22
C PRO A 274 44.06 -26.80 -32.90
N SER A 275 43.32 -27.26 -33.91
CA SER A 275 43.82 -28.18 -34.94
C SER A 275 42.93 -28.11 -36.19
N ASP A 276 43.52 -28.56 -37.28
CA ASP A 276 43.43 -28.05 -38.65
C ASP A 276 42.17 -28.37 -39.48
N GLN A 277 42.04 -27.55 -40.53
CA GLN A 277 41.39 -27.82 -41.82
C GLN A 277 39.90 -28.20 -41.81
N THR A 278 39.06 -27.30 -42.34
CA THR A 278 38.40 -27.51 -43.65
C THR A 278 37.49 -26.31 -43.97
N THR A 279 37.71 -25.79 -45.17
CA THR A 279 36.96 -24.80 -45.96
C THR A 279 35.54 -24.41 -45.54
N CYS A 280 35.31 -23.12 -45.32
CA CYS A 280 34.03 -22.46 -45.61
C CYS A 280 34.31 -21.05 -46.19
N ARG A 281 34.03 -20.91 -47.50
CA ARG A 281 34.11 -19.65 -48.26
C ARG A 281 33.25 -18.57 -47.63
N PHE A 282 33.88 -17.45 -47.26
CA PHE A 282 33.20 -16.18 -47.12
C PHE A 282 32.86 -15.63 -48.51
N VAL A 283 31.58 -15.45 -48.79
CA VAL A 283 31.09 -14.58 -49.88
C VAL A 283 30.05 -13.65 -49.27
N SER A 284 30.48 -12.46 -48.87
CA SER A 284 29.58 -11.36 -48.55
C SER A 284 29.08 -10.75 -49.85
N GLY A 285 27.79 -10.90 -50.13
CA GLY A 285 27.08 -10.12 -51.16
C GLY A 285 26.20 -9.05 -50.51
N PRO A 286 26.06 -7.85 -51.10
CA PRO A 286 25.29 -6.76 -50.51
C PRO A 286 23.78 -6.98 -50.71
N LEU A 287 23.02 -6.98 -49.62
CA LEU A 287 21.55 -7.01 -49.63
C LEU A 287 21.00 -5.61 -49.92
N LYS A 288 20.22 -5.48 -51.00
CA LYS A 288 19.39 -4.31 -51.29
C LYS A 288 18.32 -4.14 -50.19
N PRO A 289 17.96 -2.91 -49.79
CA PRO A 289 16.92 -2.70 -48.81
C PRO A 289 15.55 -3.03 -49.41
N ALA A 290 14.88 -4.03 -48.83
CA ALA A 290 13.48 -4.29 -49.09
C ALA A 290 12.64 -3.18 -48.45
N LYS A 291 11.70 -2.64 -49.22
CA LYS A 291 10.72 -1.63 -48.80
C LYS A 291 9.91 -2.19 -47.62
N SER A 292 10.03 -1.57 -46.45
CA SER A 292 9.17 -1.86 -45.31
C SER A 292 7.77 -1.35 -45.61
N HIS A 293 6.83 -2.26 -45.87
CA HIS A 293 5.42 -1.97 -45.65
C HIS A 293 5.25 -1.59 -44.18
N HIS A 294 4.75 -0.37 -43.93
CA HIS A 294 4.25 0.02 -42.63
C HIS A 294 3.03 -0.85 -42.30
N GLN A 295 3.27 -1.96 -41.63
CA GLN A 295 2.25 -2.63 -40.86
C GLN A 295 2.25 -1.94 -39.49
N GLN A 296 1.27 -1.05 -39.31
CA GLN A 296 1.05 -0.33 -38.08
C GLN A 296 0.58 -1.33 -37.03
N GLU A 297 1.52 -1.98 -36.35
CA GLU A 297 1.23 -2.76 -35.16
C GLU A 297 0.59 -1.83 -34.15
N ASN A 298 -0.69 -2.08 -33.85
CA ASN A 298 -1.43 -1.42 -32.80
C ASN A 298 -0.85 -1.85 -31.45
N VAL A 299 0.30 -1.30 -31.07
CA VAL A 299 0.86 -1.47 -29.72
C VAL A 299 -0.16 -0.87 -28.75
N LEU A 300 -0.77 -1.73 -27.94
CA LEU A 300 -1.64 -1.36 -26.83
C LEU A 300 -0.76 -0.69 -25.76
N THR A 301 -0.62 0.63 -25.81
CA THR A 301 0.05 1.36 -24.73
C THR A 301 -0.84 1.34 -23.49
N ILE A 302 -0.27 1.31 -22.28
CA ILE A 302 -1.06 1.46 -21.04
C ILE A 302 -1.91 2.74 -21.08
N SER A 303 -1.41 3.81 -21.71
CA SER A 303 -2.17 5.02 -22.06
C SER A 303 -3.47 4.74 -22.84
N LYS A 304 -3.44 3.83 -23.84
CA LYS A 304 -4.62 3.44 -24.61
C LYS A 304 -5.56 2.60 -23.75
N ILE A 305 -5.04 1.65 -22.97
CA ILE A 305 -5.83 0.82 -22.04
C ILE A 305 -6.52 1.70 -21.00
N TRP A 306 -5.81 2.66 -20.41
CA TRP A 306 -6.34 3.61 -19.46
C TRP A 306 -7.31 4.62 -20.06
N LYS A 307 -7.09 5.10 -21.29
CA LYS A 307 -8.08 5.91 -22.01
C LYS A 307 -9.35 5.13 -22.33
N ILE A 308 -9.24 3.85 -22.69
CA ILE A 308 -10.37 2.94 -22.91
C ILE A 308 -11.12 2.69 -21.59
N LEU A 309 -10.41 2.61 -20.47
CA LEU A 309 -10.95 2.40 -19.12
C LEU A 309 -11.32 3.70 -18.37
N GLY A 310 -11.35 4.86 -19.06
CA GLY A 310 -11.80 6.13 -18.47
C GLY A 310 -10.83 6.84 -17.52
N PHE A 311 -9.56 6.43 -17.48
CA PHE A 311 -8.49 7.13 -16.76
C PHE A 311 -7.87 8.22 -17.65
N SER A 312 -8.53 9.37 -17.76
CA SER A 312 -7.96 10.52 -18.47
C SER A 312 -7.25 11.47 -17.49
N SER A 313 -6.11 12.01 -17.90
CA SER A 313 -5.57 13.24 -17.30
C SER A 313 -6.61 14.36 -17.42
N PRO A 314 -6.75 15.26 -16.42
CA PRO A 314 -7.52 16.48 -16.62
C PRO A 314 -6.85 17.26 -17.74
N THR A 315 -7.58 17.42 -18.84
CA THR A 315 -7.20 18.34 -19.91
C THR A 315 -6.98 19.71 -19.30
N ARG A 316 -5.76 20.25 -19.43
CA ARG A 316 -5.46 21.66 -19.20
C ARG A 316 -6.41 22.49 -20.06
N SER A 317 -7.46 23.07 -19.47
CA SER A 317 -8.13 24.22 -20.07
C SER A 317 -7.15 25.37 -20.01
N SER A 318 -6.82 25.91 -21.19
CA SER A 318 -6.08 27.17 -21.34
C SER A 318 -6.92 28.34 -20.85
#